data_AF-A0A1I2TVT6-F1
#
_entry.id   AF-A0A1I2TVT6-F1
#
_cell.length_a   1.000
_cell.length_b   1.000
_cell.length_c   1.000
_cell.angle_alpha   90.00
_cell.angle_beta   90.00
_cell.angle_gamma   90.00
#
_symmetry.space_group_name_H-M   'P 1'
#
loop_
_entity.id
_entity.type
_entity.pdbx_description
1 polymer ?
#
loop_
_entity_poly.entity_id
_entity_poly.type
_entity_poly.pdbx_seq_one_letter_code
_entity_poly.pdbx_strand_id
1 'polypeptide(L)'
;MRFVPSKSVAQQDIQSLHRIRSQAVAIGTAHANQIRGLLMENGLIIPQGISSIRKSIPLVLEDAGNKLTSMFRELLNNLYEEMVHLDARIKTQENTLESLCAQNEDCQRLLSIPGLGILAQQHWWPPLVISVHLKMAVNRLIRDLIKNNSVND
;
A
#
# COMPACT_ATOMS: atom_id res chain seq x y z
N MET A 1 -21.31 -21.89 -20.92
CA MET A 1 -20.37 -21.81 -19.79
C MET A 1 -19.06 -21.19 -20.31
N ARG A 2 -18.56 -20.07 -19.77
CA ARG A 2 -17.28 -19.48 -20.20
C ARG A 2 -16.15 -20.14 -19.42
N PHE A 3 -15.38 -21.02 -20.06
CA PHE A 3 -14.23 -21.68 -19.44
C PHE A 3 -13.14 -20.64 -19.14
N VAL A 4 -12.77 -20.51 -17.87
CA VAL A 4 -11.64 -19.68 -17.44
C VAL A 4 -10.49 -20.66 -17.19
N PRO A 5 -9.36 -20.55 -17.91
CA PRO A 5 -8.21 -21.42 -17.66
C PRO A 5 -7.80 -21.36 -16.20
N SER A 6 -7.45 -22.50 -15.60
CA SER A 6 -6.90 -22.56 -14.25
C SER A 6 -5.58 -21.80 -14.19
N LYS A 7 -5.45 -20.88 -13.23
CA LYS A 7 -4.22 -20.11 -13.02
C LYS A 7 -3.08 -21.04 -12.60
N SER A 8 -1.91 -20.87 -13.21
CA SER A 8 -0.65 -21.47 -12.75
C SER A 8 -0.32 -21.04 -11.32
N VAL A 9 0.46 -21.84 -10.60
CA VAL A 9 0.88 -21.56 -9.22
C VAL A 9 1.60 -20.20 -9.13
N ALA A 10 2.54 -19.93 -10.04
CA ALA A 10 3.26 -18.65 -10.09
C ALA A 10 2.31 -17.44 -10.27
N GLN A 11 1.20 -17.63 -10.97
CA GLN A 11 0.20 -16.59 -11.21
C GLN A 11 -0.67 -16.34 -9.97
N GLN A 12 -0.92 -17.37 -9.18
CA GLN A 12 -1.60 -17.26 -7.90
C GLN A 12 -0.71 -16.54 -6.87
N ASP A 13 0.60 -16.77 -6.92
CA ASP A 13 1.57 -16.11 -6.03
C ASP A 13 1.69 -14.61 -6.31
N ILE A 14 1.82 -14.20 -7.58
CA ILE A 14 1.84 -12.78 -7.97
C ILE A 14 0.55 -12.07 -7.53
N GLN A 15 -0.60 -12.70 -7.75
CA GLN A 15 -1.88 -12.13 -7.31
C GLN A 15 -1.96 -12.02 -5.78
N SER A 16 -1.44 -13.00 -5.06
CA SER A 16 -1.41 -13.00 -3.59
C SER A 16 -0.50 -11.89 -3.08
N LEU A 17 0.69 -11.73 -3.65
CA LEU A 17 1.64 -10.67 -3.33
C LEU A 17 1.00 -9.27 -3.50
N HIS A 18 0.33 -9.04 -4.63
CA HIS A 18 -0.38 -7.78 -4.88
C HIS A 18 -1.49 -7.52 -3.84
N ARG A 19 -2.28 -8.54 -3.48
CA ARG A 19 -3.35 -8.41 -2.47
C ARG A 19 -2.79 -8.07 -1.10
N ILE A 20 -1.73 -8.76 -0.67
CA ILE A 20 -1.09 -8.51 0.62
C ILE A 20 -0.52 -7.08 0.66
N ARG A 21 0.11 -6.62 -0.42
CA ARG A 21 0.60 -5.23 -0.52
C ARG A 21 -0.54 -4.21 -0.43
N SER A 22 -1.61 -4.42 -1.19
CA SER A 22 -2.79 -3.53 -1.16
C SER A 22 -3.41 -3.46 0.23
N GLN A 23 -3.45 -4.57 0.96
CA GLN A 23 -3.91 -4.59 2.34
C GLN A 23 -2.98 -3.80 3.26
N ALA A 24 -1.66 -3.98 3.15
CA ALA A 24 -0.68 -3.24 3.95
C ALA A 24 -0.79 -1.72 3.75
N VAL A 25 -0.98 -1.26 2.51
CA VAL A 25 -1.22 0.16 2.18
C VAL A 25 -2.50 0.69 2.83
N ALA A 26 -3.58 -0.10 2.79
CA ALA A 26 -4.84 0.28 3.42
C ALA A 26 -4.72 0.41 4.94
N ILE A 27 -3.99 -0.51 5.58
CA ILE A 27 -3.69 -0.46 7.03
C ILE A 27 -2.85 0.79 7.35
N GLY A 28 -1.78 1.06 6.60
CA GLY A 28 -0.96 2.27 6.81
C GLY A 28 -1.77 3.57 6.67
N THR A 29 -2.74 3.61 5.75
CA THR A 29 -3.66 4.74 5.62
C THR A 29 -4.61 4.87 6.81
N ALA A 30 -5.12 3.76 7.32
CA ALA A 30 -5.97 3.73 8.50
C ALA A 30 -5.20 4.25 9.74
N HIS A 31 -3.97 3.78 9.94
CA HIS A 31 -3.09 4.25 11.01
C HIS A 31 -2.80 5.74 10.93
N ALA A 32 -2.48 6.26 9.74
CA ALA A 32 -2.29 7.70 9.56
C ALA A 32 -3.54 8.53 9.92
N ASN A 33 -4.73 8.03 9.59
CA ASN A 33 -5.98 8.70 9.96
C ASN A 33 -6.24 8.62 11.47
N GLN A 34 -5.98 7.48 12.10
CA GLN A 34 -6.10 7.30 13.55
C GLN A 34 -5.15 8.23 14.30
N ILE A 35 -3.87 8.25 13.94
CA ILE A 35 -2.86 9.15 14.49
C ILE A 35 -3.31 10.61 14.39
N ARG A 36 -3.81 11.02 13.21
CA ARG A 36 -4.29 12.38 13.00
C ARG A 36 -5.48 12.72 13.90
N GLY A 37 -6.44 11.80 14.06
CA GLY A 37 -7.59 11.99 14.95
C GLY A 37 -7.17 12.19 16.41
N LEU A 38 -6.30 11.30 16.91
CA LEU A 38 -5.79 11.37 18.28
C LEU A 38 -5.02 12.68 18.55
N LEU A 39 -4.26 13.16 17.58
CA LEU A 39 -3.54 14.43 17.71
C LEU A 39 -4.48 15.64 17.71
N MET A 40 -5.53 15.61 16.89
CA MET A 40 -6.54 16.67 16.87
C MET A 40 -7.26 16.79 18.22
N GLU A 41 -7.58 15.67 18.88
CA GLU A 41 -8.17 15.65 20.23
C GLU A 41 -7.24 16.30 21.28
N ASN A 42 -5.93 16.24 21.07
CA ASN A 42 -4.91 16.86 21.92
C ASN A 42 -4.53 18.29 21.45
N GLY A 43 -5.26 18.86 20.49
CA GLY A 43 -5.04 20.23 19.98
C GLY A 43 -3.90 20.37 18.97
N LEU A 44 -3.34 19.28 18.47
CA LEU A 44 -2.28 19.27 17.47
C LEU A 44 -2.86 18.96 16.08
N ILE A 45 -2.75 19.92 15.16
CA ILE A 45 -3.29 19.79 13.80
C ILE A 45 -2.15 19.46 12.83
N ILE A 46 -2.21 18.29 12.21
CA ILE A 46 -1.30 17.88 11.13
C ILE A 46 -2.04 17.91 9.78
N PRO A 47 -1.39 18.41 8.71
CA PRO A 47 -1.95 18.34 7.35
C PRO A 47 -2.34 16.92 6.93
N GLN A 48 -3.33 16.81 6.05
CA GLN A 48 -3.73 15.52 5.49
C GLN A 48 -2.58 14.84 4.75
N GLY A 49 -2.55 13.51 4.81
CA GLY A 49 -1.66 12.67 4.02
C GLY A 49 -0.65 11.90 4.85
N ILE A 50 -0.38 10.66 4.43
CA ILE A 50 0.57 9.77 5.10
C ILE A 50 1.98 10.37 5.16
N SER A 51 2.43 11.05 4.10
CA SER A 51 3.76 11.68 4.09
C SER A 51 3.91 12.79 5.14
N SER A 52 2.84 13.57 5.35
CA SER A 52 2.80 14.60 6.39
C SER A 52 2.93 13.96 7.77
N ILE A 53 2.16 12.90 8.06
CA ILE A 53 2.23 12.16 9.32
C ILE A 53 3.65 11.61 9.55
N ARG A 54 4.26 10.95 8.56
CA ARG A 54 5.63 10.40 8.67
C ARG A 54 6.65 11.45 9.09
N LYS A 55 6.55 12.67 8.56
CA LYS A 55 7.50 13.75 8.87
C LYS A 55 7.19 14.43 10.20
N SER A 56 5.92 14.54 10.56
CA SER A 56 5.49 15.32 11.73
C SER A 56 5.57 14.56 13.04
N ILE A 57 5.39 13.23 13.06
CA ILE A 57 5.34 12.48 14.33
C ILE A 57 6.67 12.51 15.10
N PRO A 58 7.84 12.29 14.48
CA PRO A 58 9.11 12.44 15.19
C PRO A 58 9.27 13.83 15.84
N LEU A 59 8.89 14.89 15.11
CA LEU A 59 8.97 16.27 15.60
C LEU A 59 8.02 16.51 16.79
N VAL A 60 6.80 15.95 16.75
CA VAL A 60 5.84 16.04 17.86
C VAL A 60 6.33 15.28 19.09
N LEU A 61 6.97 14.12 18.90
CA LEU A 61 7.50 13.31 19.99
C LEU A 61 8.77 13.92 20.61
N GLU A 62 9.56 14.69 19.85
CA GLU A 62 10.75 15.40 20.34
C GLU A 62 10.41 16.74 21.01
N ASP A 63 9.31 17.38 20.63
CA ASP A 63 8.90 18.66 21.20
C ASP A 63 8.44 18.50 22.66
N ALA A 64 9.29 18.87 23.61
CA ALA A 64 8.97 18.86 25.05
C ALA A 64 8.00 19.99 25.48
N GLY A 65 7.73 20.98 24.61
CA GLY A 65 6.86 22.12 24.89
C GLY A 65 5.37 21.82 24.67
N ASN A 66 5.03 20.74 23.97
CA ASN A 66 3.64 20.35 23.79
C ASN A 66 3.06 19.66 25.03
N LYS A 67 1.71 19.68 25.12
CA LYS A 67 0.95 19.23 26.29
C LYS A 67 0.71 17.71 26.33
N LEU A 68 1.45 16.93 25.54
CA LEU A 68 1.26 15.48 25.48
C LEU A 68 1.81 14.81 26.74
N THR A 69 0.98 13.98 27.35
CA THR A 69 1.39 13.15 28.49
C THR A 69 2.41 12.09 28.06
N SER A 70 3.20 11.58 29.01
CA SER A 70 4.15 10.49 28.76
C SER A 70 3.46 9.25 28.18
N MET A 71 2.32 8.85 28.76
CA MET A 71 1.51 7.73 28.28
C MET A 71 1.06 7.95 26.82
N PHE A 72 0.59 9.15 26.47
CA PHE A 72 0.14 9.42 25.11
C PHE A 72 1.30 9.40 24.10
N ARG A 73 2.47 9.91 24.49
CA ARG A 73 3.69 9.83 23.66
C ARG A 73 4.08 8.39 23.37
N GLU A 74 3.99 7.50 24.36
CA GLU A 74 4.27 6.07 24.18
C GLU A 74 3.27 5.41 23.22
N LEU A 75 1.97 5.66 23.38
CA LEU A 75 0.93 5.17 22.46
C LEU A 75 1.16 5.66 21.02
N LEU A 76 1.49 6.94 20.88
CA LEU A 76 1.76 7.57 19.59
C LEU A 76 3.02 6.99 18.95
N ASN A 77 4.07 6.74 19.73
CA ASN A 77 5.29 6.10 19.27
C ASN A 77 5.04 4.67 18.78
N ASN A 78 4.25 3.87 19.51
CA ASN A 78 3.89 2.51 19.11
C ASN A 78 3.14 2.49 17.76
N LEU A 79 2.17 3.39 17.57
CA LEU A 79 1.45 3.52 16.28
C LEU A 79 2.39 3.96 15.14
N TYR A 80 3.34 4.83 15.45
CA TYR A 80 4.33 5.29 14.48
C TYR A 80 5.29 4.17 14.08
N GLU A 81 5.80 3.38 15.03
CA GLU A 81 6.64 2.22 14.77
C GLU A 81 5.91 1.18 13.91
N GLU A 82 4.64 0.90 14.20
CA GLU A 82 3.83 0.00 13.37
C GLU A 82 3.71 0.52 11.93
N MET A 83 3.52 1.82 11.75
CA MET A 83 3.48 2.45 10.43
C MET A 83 4.82 2.31 9.69
N VAL A 84 5.95 2.54 10.36
CA VAL A 84 7.30 2.36 9.79
C VAL A 84 7.53 0.89 9.40
N HIS A 85 7.08 -0.06 10.21
CA HIS A 85 7.15 -1.48 9.88
C HIS A 85 6.31 -1.84 8.65
N LEU A 86 5.11 -1.28 8.52
CA LEU A 86 4.27 -1.47 7.33
C LEU A 86 4.95 -0.93 6.07
N ASP A 87 5.59 0.23 6.16
CA ASP A 87 6.32 0.83 5.03
C ASP A 87 7.47 -0.06 4.56
N ALA A 88 8.26 -0.60 5.49
CA ALA A 88 9.32 -1.54 5.17
C ALA A 88 8.77 -2.81 4.50
N ARG A 89 7.65 -3.35 5.00
CA ARG A 89 6.99 -4.53 4.40
C ARG A 89 6.47 -4.26 2.99
N ILE A 90 5.84 -3.11 2.77
CA ILE A 90 5.36 -2.68 1.45
C ILE A 90 6.54 -2.59 0.49
N LYS A 91 7.63 -1.94 0.89
CA LYS A 91 8.83 -1.81 0.06
C LYS A 91 9.43 -3.17 -0.31
N THR A 92 9.51 -4.10 0.63
CA THR A 92 9.97 -5.47 0.36
C THR A 92 9.06 -6.17 -0.65
N GLN A 93 7.75 -6.03 -0.53
CA GLN A 93 6.79 -6.62 -1.47
C GLN A 93 6.87 -5.98 -2.86
N GLU A 94 7.11 -4.68 -2.93
CA GLU A 94 7.33 -3.96 -4.19
C GLU A 94 8.59 -4.45 -4.88
N ASN A 95 9.71 -4.57 -4.17
CA ASN A 95 10.95 -5.11 -4.73
C ASN A 95 10.78 -6.54 -5.25
N THR A 96 10.08 -7.41 -4.50
CA THR A 96 9.77 -8.77 -4.96
C THR A 96 8.93 -8.76 -6.22
N LEU A 97 7.93 -7.88 -6.28
CA LEU A 97 7.05 -7.77 -7.44
C LEU A 97 7.80 -7.21 -8.66
N GLU A 98 8.67 -6.21 -8.47
CA GLU A 98 9.57 -5.69 -9.50
C GLU A 98 10.50 -6.77 -10.06
N SER A 99 11.12 -7.58 -9.19
CA SER A 99 11.99 -8.70 -9.60
C SER A 99 11.23 -9.74 -10.44
N LEU A 100 10.00 -10.08 -10.04
CA LEU A 100 9.13 -11.00 -10.79
C LEU A 100 8.68 -10.39 -12.13
N CYS A 101 8.41 -9.09 -12.16
CA CYS A 101 8.01 -8.37 -13.36
C CYS A 101 9.16 -8.16 -14.34
N ALA A 102 10.41 -7.99 -13.87
CA ALA A 102 11.58 -7.81 -14.72
C ALA A 102 11.81 -9.02 -15.65
N GLN A 103 11.40 -10.21 -15.23
CA GLN A 103 11.54 -11.47 -15.96
C GLN A 103 10.42 -11.70 -17.00
N ASN A 104 9.47 -10.76 -17.14
CA ASN A 104 8.29 -10.93 -18.00
C ASN A 104 7.98 -9.63 -18.78
N GLU A 105 8.12 -9.68 -20.11
CA GLU A 105 7.87 -8.52 -20.99
C GLU A 105 6.45 -7.95 -20.87
N ASP A 106 5.45 -8.79 -20.64
CA ASP A 106 4.08 -8.31 -20.48
C ASP A 106 3.91 -7.57 -19.15
N CYS A 107 4.59 -8.02 -18.09
CA CYS A 107 4.63 -7.30 -16.83
C CYS A 107 5.26 -5.92 -17.02
N GLN A 108 6.37 -5.81 -17.76
CA GLN A 108 7.01 -4.53 -18.07
C GLN A 108 6.08 -3.58 -18.85
N ARG A 109 5.29 -4.10 -19.81
CA ARG A 109 4.26 -3.31 -20.52
C ARG A 109 3.19 -2.81 -19.56
N LEU A 110 2.78 -3.61 -18.57
CA LEU A 110 1.80 -3.19 -17.56
C LEU A 110 2.33 -2.09 -16.64
N LEU A 111 3.62 -2.14 -16.29
CA LEU A 111 4.29 -1.12 -15.49
C LEU A 111 4.35 0.24 -16.18
N SER A 112 4.33 0.25 -17.51
CA SER A 112 4.31 1.48 -18.31
C SER A 112 2.95 2.21 -18.29
N ILE A 113 1.88 1.56 -17.81
CA ILE A 113 0.55 2.18 -17.72
C ILE A 113 0.49 3.13 -16.51
N PRO A 114 0.22 4.44 -16.71
CA PRO A 114 0.08 5.40 -15.63
C PRO A 114 -1.05 4.98 -14.67
N GLY A 115 -0.77 4.91 -13.37
CA GLY A 115 -1.72 4.47 -12.34
C GLY A 115 -1.67 2.97 -12.00
N LEU A 116 -0.94 2.17 -12.77
CA LEU A 116 -0.65 0.75 -12.49
C LEU A 116 0.82 0.46 -12.21
N GLY A 117 1.71 1.42 -12.46
CA GLY A 117 3.08 1.34 -11.97
C GLY A 117 3.07 0.99 -10.49
N ILE A 118 3.95 0.06 -10.09
CA ILE A 118 4.07 -0.47 -8.72
C ILE A 118 4.14 0.67 -7.69
N LEU A 119 4.68 1.81 -8.13
CA LEU A 119 4.82 3.09 -7.44
C LEU A 119 3.58 4.01 -7.50
N ALA A 120 2.77 3.97 -8.56
CA ALA A 120 1.67 4.92 -8.80
C ALA A 120 0.40 4.62 -7.95
N GLN A 121 0.24 3.38 -7.45
CA GLN A 121 -0.81 3.04 -6.47
C GLN A 121 -0.62 3.75 -5.12
N GLN A 122 0.57 4.29 -4.82
CA GLN A 122 0.88 4.87 -3.52
C GLN A 122 0.30 6.28 -3.32
N HIS A 123 -0.06 7.01 -4.39
CA HIS A 123 -0.27 8.45 -4.28
C HIS A 123 -1.72 8.90 -4.10
N TRP A 124 -2.72 8.14 -4.56
CA TRP A 124 -4.07 8.71 -4.65
C TRP A 124 -5.10 7.59 -4.67
N TRP A 125 -5.79 7.29 -3.57
CA TRP A 125 -7.19 6.81 -3.47
C TRP A 125 -7.46 6.41 -2.00
N PRO A 126 -8.47 7.01 -1.32
CA PRO A 126 -8.85 6.58 0.03
C PRO A 126 -9.35 5.11 0.04
N PRO A 127 -9.15 4.34 1.12
CA PRO A 127 -9.61 2.94 1.24
C PRO A 127 -11.11 2.77 1.00
N LEU A 128 -11.91 3.81 1.26
CA LEU A 128 -13.36 3.84 1.08
C LEU A 128 -13.81 4.06 -0.38
N VAL A 129 -12.89 4.43 -1.28
CA VAL A 129 -13.21 4.75 -2.68
C VAL A 129 -12.40 3.87 -3.64
N ILE A 130 -12.14 2.61 -3.26
CA ILE A 130 -11.75 1.62 -4.27
C ILE A 130 -13.01 1.31 -5.06
N SER A 131 -13.25 2.08 -6.13
CA SER A 131 -14.34 1.79 -7.06
C SER A 131 -14.18 0.35 -7.53
N VAL A 132 -15.25 -0.44 -7.44
CA VAL A 132 -15.30 -1.84 -7.91
C VAL A 132 -14.72 -1.97 -9.32
N HIS A 133 -14.88 -0.92 -10.15
CA HIS A 133 -14.31 -0.82 -11.49
C HIS A 133 -12.78 -0.82 -11.53
N LEU A 134 -12.09 -0.13 -10.60
CA LEU A 134 -10.63 -0.10 -10.56
C LEU A 134 -10.08 -1.45 -10.08
N LYS A 135 -10.72 -2.03 -9.05
CA LYS A 135 -10.38 -3.38 -8.56
C LYS A 135 -10.65 -4.46 -9.62
N MET A 136 -11.69 -4.28 -10.43
CA MET A 136 -12.00 -5.15 -11.58
C MET A 136 -11.03 -4.93 -12.75
N ALA A 137 -10.63 -3.69 -13.05
CA ALA A 137 -9.66 -3.38 -14.11
C ALA A 137 -8.29 -3.96 -13.79
N VAL A 138 -7.79 -3.77 -12.56
CA VAL A 138 -6.54 -4.38 -12.08
C VAL A 138 -6.64 -5.91 -12.10
N ASN A 139 -7.74 -6.50 -11.60
CA ASN A 139 -7.92 -7.97 -11.65
C ASN A 139 -8.12 -8.51 -13.07
N ARG A 140 -8.61 -7.72 -14.03
CA ARG A 140 -8.76 -8.11 -15.44
C ARG A 140 -7.39 -8.06 -16.12
N LEU A 141 -6.59 -7.03 -15.87
CA LEU A 141 -5.24 -6.88 -16.40
C LEU A 141 -4.26 -7.90 -15.81
N ILE A 142 -4.32 -8.17 -14.50
CA ILE A 142 -3.59 -9.30 -13.89
C ILE A 142 -4.03 -10.60 -14.56
N ARG A 143 -5.31 -10.78 -14.86
CA ARG A 143 -5.81 -12.00 -15.53
C ARG A 143 -5.35 -12.12 -16.98
N ASP A 144 -5.16 -11.00 -17.68
CA ASP A 144 -4.68 -10.98 -19.06
C ASP A 144 -3.15 -11.22 -19.12
N LEU A 145 -2.38 -10.68 -18.17
CA LEU A 145 -0.99 -11.06 -17.91
C LEU A 145 -0.80 -12.56 -17.66
N ILE A 146 -1.69 -13.10 -16.84
CA ILE A 146 -1.76 -14.53 -16.51
C ILE A 146 -2.10 -15.36 -17.75
N LYS A 147 -2.89 -14.86 -18.71
CA LYS A 147 -3.23 -15.63 -19.91
C LYS A 147 -2.09 -15.73 -20.91
N ASN A 148 -1.36 -14.65 -21.13
CA ASN A 148 -0.27 -14.65 -22.11
C ASN A 148 0.93 -15.49 -21.66
N ASN A 149 1.18 -15.58 -20.35
CA ASN A 149 2.29 -16.37 -19.82
C ASN A 149 2.01 -17.89 -19.78
N SER A 150 0.85 -18.36 -20.26
CA SER A 150 0.54 -19.80 -20.40
C SER A 150 0.76 -20.34 -21.82
N VAL A 151 1.22 -19.50 -22.75
CA VAL A 151 1.45 -19.88 -24.16
C VAL A 151 2.90 -20.30 -24.42
N ASN A 152 3.80 -20.15 -23.44
CA ASN A 152 5.22 -20.46 -23.55
C ASN A 152 5.66 -21.81 -22.93
N ASP A 153 4.72 -22.68 -22.55
CA ASP A 153 4.97 -24.08 -22.17
C ASP A 153 4.31 -25.06 -23.15
#